data_AF-V9Z714-F1
#
_entry.id   AF-V9Z714-F1
#
_cell.length_a   1.000
_cell.length_b   1.000
_cell.length_c   1.000
_cell.angle_alpha   90.00
_cell.angle_beta   90.00
_cell.angle_gamma   90.00
#
_symmetry.space_group_name_H-M   'P 1'
#
loop_
_entity.id
_entity.type
_entity.pdbx_description
1 polymer ?
#
loop_
_entity_poly.entity_id
_entity_poly.type
_entity_poly.pdbx_seq_one_letter_code
_entity_poly.pdbx_strand_id
1 'polypeptide(L)'
;MTIPSRQMFKYGNWVFDIDWAMRLLEEHPRPTEQTSVADWSAAYHLSLLRPDYDGPSWCPIFGPDQSHFSAEHAMRTDLEQPVIIATLEFDSGPARLLIDGVHRMYRAMTEGRPTLPAHVLTLAETATIREH
;
A
#
# COMPACT_ATOMS: atom_id res chain seq x y z
N MET A 1 -28.40 0.96 6.23
CA MET A 1 -27.05 0.48 6.56
C MET A 1 -26.27 0.51 5.26
N THR A 2 -25.32 1.43 5.14
CA THR A 2 -24.38 1.44 4.01
C THR A 2 -23.49 0.22 4.13
N ILE A 3 -23.55 -0.67 3.14
CA ILE A 3 -22.54 -1.72 3.00
C ILE A 3 -21.20 -0.99 2.88
N PRO A 4 -20.20 -1.26 3.75
CA PRO A 4 -18.91 -0.62 3.60
C PRO A 4 -18.41 -0.89 2.19
N SER A 5 -18.02 0.17 1.48
CA SER A 5 -17.48 0.07 0.13
C SER A 5 -16.25 -0.80 0.17
N ARG A 6 -16.19 -1.81 -0.71
CA ARG A 6 -15.07 -2.74 -0.83
C ARG A 6 -13.77 -1.97 -1.04
N GLN A 7 -12.72 -2.26 -0.27
CA GLN A 7 -11.44 -1.59 -0.45
C GLN A 7 -10.70 -2.18 -1.66
N MET A 8 -10.37 -1.31 -2.61
CA MET A 8 -9.81 -1.67 -3.91
C MET A 8 -8.51 -0.92 -4.15
N PHE A 9 -7.55 -1.58 -4.79
CA PHE A 9 -6.31 -0.95 -5.27
C PHE A 9 -6.17 -1.14 -6.78
N LYS A 10 -5.85 -0.07 -7.52
CA LYS A 10 -5.72 -0.13 -8.98
C LYS A 10 -4.27 0.10 -9.40
N TYR A 11 -3.76 -0.75 -10.28
CA TYR A 11 -2.48 -0.56 -10.96
C TYR A 11 -2.60 -0.92 -12.44
N GLY A 12 -2.41 0.06 -13.32
CA GLY A 12 -2.68 -0.09 -14.74
C GLY A 12 -4.13 -0.55 -14.99
N ASN A 13 -4.29 -1.69 -15.66
CA ASN A 13 -5.59 -2.33 -15.92
C ASN A 13 -5.98 -3.35 -14.85
N TRP A 14 -5.18 -3.55 -13.81
CA TRP A 14 -5.49 -4.50 -12.74
C TRP A 14 -6.14 -3.78 -11.56
N VAL A 15 -7.16 -4.43 -11.01
CA VAL A 15 -7.78 -4.05 -9.75
C VAL A 15 -7.54 -5.18 -8.75
N PHE A 16 -7.14 -4.86 -7.53
CA PHE A 16 -6.83 -5.82 -6.47
C PHE A 16 -7.77 -5.63 -5.30
N ASP A 17 -8.34 -6.73 -4.82
CA ASP A 17 -9.27 -6.77 -3.71
C ASP A 17 -8.60 -6.87 -2.36
N ILE A 18 -8.56 -5.75 -1.65
CA ILE A 18 -7.88 -5.65 -0.36
C ILE A 18 -8.66 -6.39 0.72
N ASP A 19 -10.00 -6.35 0.67
CA ASP A 19 -10.83 -7.08 1.62
C ASP A 19 -10.63 -8.59 1.51
N TRP A 20 -10.51 -9.12 0.29
CA TRP A 20 -10.19 -10.52 0.07
C TRP A 20 -8.75 -10.84 0.46
N ALA A 21 -7.79 -9.97 0.19
CA ALA A 21 -6.42 -10.13 0.66
C ALA A 21 -6.36 -10.26 2.20
N MET A 22 -7.09 -9.41 2.92
CA MET A 22 -7.18 -9.47 4.38
C MET A 22 -7.79 -10.80 4.84
N ARG A 23 -8.91 -11.24 4.24
CA ARG A 23 -9.52 -12.54 4.58
C ARG A 23 -8.58 -13.71 4.34
N LEU A 24 -7.82 -13.69 3.25
CA LEU A 24 -6.84 -14.73 2.95
C LEU A 24 -5.76 -14.80 4.04
N LEU A 25 -5.30 -13.65 4.52
CA LEU A 25 -4.30 -13.56 5.60
C LEU A 25 -4.87 -13.97 6.96
N GLU A 26 -6.16 -13.75 7.20
CA GLU A 26 -6.87 -14.23 8.39
C GLU A 26 -7.08 -15.75 8.37
N GLU A 27 -7.43 -16.31 7.21
CA GLU A 27 -7.60 -17.76 7.02
C GLU A 27 -6.26 -18.50 7.09
N HIS A 28 -5.17 -17.86 6.67
CA HIS A 28 -3.82 -18.44 6.67
C HIS A 28 -2.82 -17.55 7.43
N PRO A 29 -2.91 -17.48 8.78
CA PRO A 29 -2.05 -16.63 9.58
C PRO A 29 -0.57 -17.01 9.43
N ARG A 30 0.27 -15.99 9.26
CA ARG A 30 1.72 -16.14 9.12
C ARG A 30 2.46 -14.95 9.73
N PRO A 31 3.73 -15.13 10.16
CA PRO A 31 4.55 -14.02 10.63
C PRO A 31 4.68 -12.93 9.57
N THR A 32 4.74 -11.69 10.03
CA THR A 32 5.01 -10.52 9.18
C THR A 32 6.50 -10.38 8.94
N GLU A 33 6.86 -9.97 7.73
CA GLU A 33 8.21 -9.56 7.38
C GLU A 33 8.39 -8.06 7.69
N GLN A 34 9.62 -7.60 7.89
CA GLN A 34 9.90 -6.16 7.99
C GLN A 34 10.16 -5.59 6.60
N THR A 35 9.49 -4.50 6.26
CA THR A 35 9.67 -3.82 4.97
C THR A 35 10.23 -2.41 5.15
N SER A 36 11.05 -1.96 4.20
CA SER A 36 11.77 -0.68 4.24
C SER A 36 10.83 0.49 4.00
N VAL A 37 10.72 1.39 4.98
CA VAL A 37 9.93 2.62 4.81
C VAL A 37 10.57 3.53 3.77
N ALA A 38 11.90 3.60 3.73
CA ALA A 38 12.63 4.46 2.79
C ALA A 38 12.38 4.05 1.33
N ASP A 39 12.42 2.76 1.03
CA ASP A 39 12.26 2.26 -0.35
C ASP A 39 10.84 2.52 -0.87
N TRP A 40 9.82 2.24 -0.04
CA TRP A 40 8.44 2.52 -0.39
C TRP A 40 8.16 4.03 -0.48
N SER A 41 8.72 4.82 0.44
CA SER A 41 8.57 6.27 0.42
C SER A 41 9.16 6.90 -0.84
N ALA A 42 10.30 6.37 -1.31
CA ALA A 42 10.92 6.79 -2.55
C ALA A 42 10.09 6.36 -3.77
N ALA A 43 9.65 5.09 -3.82
CA ALA A 43 8.89 4.55 -4.95
C ALA A 43 7.51 5.21 -5.12
N TYR A 44 6.87 5.62 -4.03
CA TYR A 44 5.53 6.25 -4.02
C TYR A 44 5.60 7.78 -3.86
N HIS A 45 6.81 8.34 -3.81
CA HIS A 45 7.05 9.78 -3.61
C HIS A 45 6.28 10.38 -2.42
N LEU A 46 6.18 9.64 -1.31
CA LEU A 46 5.35 10.01 -0.15
C LEU A 46 5.77 11.35 0.47
N SER A 47 7.03 11.74 0.34
CA SER A 47 7.55 13.02 0.81
C SER A 47 6.90 14.24 0.13
N LEU A 48 6.30 14.06 -1.05
CA LEU A 48 5.61 15.09 -1.80
C LEU A 48 4.11 15.18 -1.45
N LEU A 49 3.57 14.25 -0.64
CA LEU A 49 2.17 14.24 -0.20
C LEU A 49 1.98 15.17 1.01
N ARG A 50 2.31 16.45 0.86
CA ARG A 50 2.16 17.45 1.92
C ARG A 50 1.17 18.54 1.52
N PRO A 51 0.32 19.02 2.44
CA PRO A 51 -0.61 20.11 2.17
C PRO A 51 0.06 21.43 1.75
N ASP A 52 1.34 21.61 2.10
CA ASP A 52 2.15 22.80 1.85
C ASP A 52 3.11 22.65 0.66
N TYR A 53 2.97 21.58 -0.14
CA TYR A 53 3.80 21.40 -1.33
C TYR A 53 3.44 22.44 -2.41
N ASP A 54 4.37 23.35 -2.71
CA ASP A 54 4.22 24.44 -3.69
C ASP A 54 4.92 24.17 -5.03
N GLY A 55 5.41 22.95 -5.23
CA GLY A 55 6.06 22.51 -6.46
C GLY A 55 5.08 22.19 -7.60
N PRO A 56 5.60 21.75 -8.77
CA PRO A 56 4.76 21.37 -9.90
C PRO A 56 3.75 20.29 -9.51
N SER A 57 2.52 20.40 -10.01
CA SER A 57 1.54 19.32 -9.88
C SER A 57 2.16 18.01 -10.40
N TRP A 58 2.15 16.98 -9.57
CA TRP A 58 2.69 15.66 -9.92
C TRP A 58 1.60 14.61 -9.75
N CYS A 59 1.59 13.65 -10.65
CA CYS A 59 0.72 12.48 -10.59
C CYS A 59 1.63 11.27 -10.30
N PRO A 60 1.45 10.57 -9.17
CA PRO A 60 2.24 9.39 -8.89
C PRO A 60 2.07 8.36 -10.01
N ILE A 61 3.16 7.69 -10.39
CA ILE A 61 3.05 6.43 -11.17
C ILE A 61 2.41 5.35 -10.28
N PHE A 62 2.63 5.41 -8.97
CA PHE A 62 2.09 4.50 -7.96
C PHE A 62 1.55 5.26 -6.75
N GLY A 63 0.32 4.95 -6.33
CA GLY A 63 -0.31 5.53 -5.13
C GLY A 63 -1.30 6.67 -5.41
N PRO A 64 -1.92 7.22 -4.35
CA PRO A 64 -2.87 8.31 -4.47
C PRO A 64 -2.16 9.61 -4.86
N ASP A 65 -2.79 10.40 -5.73
CA ASP A 65 -2.39 11.79 -5.89
C ASP A 65 -2.80 12.62 -4.65
N GLN A 66 -2.34 13.87 -4.61
CA GLN A 66 -2.64 14.76 -3.48
C GLN A 66 -4.13 15.04 -3.29
N SER A 67 -4.98 14.85 -4.31
CA SER A 67 -6.40 15.20 -4.23
C SER A 67 -7.25 14.19 -3.44
N HIS A 68 -6.76 12.95 -3.32
CA HIS A 68 -7.44 11.87 -2.62
C HIS A 68 -6.66 11.33 -1.40
N PHE A 69 -5.50 11.91 -1.08
CA PHE A 69 -4.70 11.54 0.09
C PHE A 69 -5.01 12.44 1.30
N SER A 70 -5.25 11.84 2.47
CA SER A 70 -5.43 12.57 3.72
C SER A 70 -4.24 12.36 4.65
N ALA A 71 -3.33 13.35 4.69
CA ALA A 71 -2.22 13.35 5.64
C ALA A 71 -2.70 13.33 7.10
N GLU A 72 -3.81 14.02 7.39
CA GLU A 72 -4.42 14.05 8.72
C GLU A 72 -4.92 12.67 9.15
N HIS A 73 -5.51 11.90 8.23
CA HIS A 73 -5.87 10.51 8.48
C HIS A 73 -4.63 9.63 8.64
N ALA A 74 -3.62 9.81 7.79
CA ALA A 74 -2.36 9.07 7.85
C ALA A 74 -1.73 9.12 9.23
N MET A 75 -1.66 10.31 9.84
CA MET A 75 -1.06 10.48 11.17
C MET A 75 -1.81 9.77 12.32
N ARG A 76 -3.00 9.18 12.06
CA ARG A 76 -3.80 8.43 13.04
C ARG A 76 -3.80 6.92 12.82
N THR A 77 -3.22 6.43 11.74
CA THR A 77 -3.23 4.98 11.43
C THR A 77 -2.29 4.20 12.35
N ASP A 78 -2.68 3.03 12.81
CA ASP A 78 -1.83 2.17 13.63
C ASP A 78 -0.59 1.66 12.85
N LEU A 79 0.61 1.82 13.40
CA LEU A 79 1.86 1.39 12.76
C LEU A 79 2.21 -0.08 13.07
N GLU A 80 1.57 -0.71 14.04
CA GLU A 80 1.73 -2.13 14.32
C GLU A 80 0.84 -2.99 13.40
N GLN A 81 -0.18 -2.37 12.76
CA GLN A 81 -0.98 -3.02 11.73
C GLN A 81 -0.13 -3.25 10.46
N PRO A 82 0.04 -4.50 10.01
CA PRO A 82 0.89 -4.81 8.88
C PRO A 82 0.40 -4.16 7.58
N VAL A 83 1.32 -3.72 6.73
CA VAL A 83 1.02 -3.34 5.35
C VAL A 83 0.85 -4.58 4.47
N ILE A 84 0.18 -4.47 3.33
CA ILE A 84 -0.02 -5.60 2.40
C ILE A 84 0.74 -5.32 1.10
N ILE A 85 1.59 -6.26 0.72
CA ILE A 85 2.41 -6.21 -0.49
C ILE A 85 1.99 -7.36 -1.42
N ALA A 86 1.56 -7.03 -2.62
CA ALA A 86 1.36 -8.00 -3.70
C ALA A 86 2.69 -8.35 -4.38
N THR A 87 2.78 -9.59 -4.89
CA THR A 87 3.87 -10.02 -5.76
C THR A 87 3.34 -10.24 -7.17
N LEU A 88 3.97 -9.63 -8.15
CA LEU A 88 3.61 -9.69 -9.57
C LEU A 88 4.77 -10.26 -10.36
N GLU A 89 4.48 -11.07 -11.38
CA GLU A 89 5.49 -11.57 -12.31
C GLU A 89 5.57 -10.65 -13.53
N PHE A 90 6.78 -10.27 -13.91
CA PHE A 90 7.08 -9.53 -15.13
C PHE A 90 8.21 -10.24 -15.88
N ASP A 91 8.43 -9.89 -17.16
CA ASP A 91 9.52 -10.47 -17.97
C ASP A 91 10.92 -10.24 -17.35
N SER A 92 11.06 -9.18 -16.55
CA SER A 92 12.27 -8.85 -15.79
C SER A 92 12.39 -9.60 -14.45
N GLY A 93 11.44 -10.46 -14.11
CA GLY A 93 11.32 -11.16 -12.84
C GLY A 93 10.24 -10.57 -11.91
N PRO A 94 10.13 -11.11 -10.68
CA PRO A 94 9.08 -10.74 -9.75
C PRO A 94 9.26 -9.30 -9.24
N ALA A 95 8.17 -8.54 -9.22
CA ALA A 95 8.10 -7.21 -8.65
C ALA A 95 7.09 -7.16 -7.50
N ARG A 96 7.30 -6.21 -6.59
CA ARG A 96 6.45 -6.01 -5.40
C ARG A 96 5.65 -4.73 -5.52
N LEU A 97 4.42 -4.76 -5.03
CA LEU A 97 3.50 -3.63 -5.07
C LEU A 97 2.84 -3.45 -3.70
N LEU A 98 2.95 -2.25 -3.11
CA LEU A 98 2.26 -1.91 -1.87
C LEU A 98 0.79 -1.63 -2.19
N ILE A 99 -0.09 -2.59 -1.89
CA ILE A 99 -1.51 -2.51 -2.25
C ILE A 99 -2.39 -2.01 -1.10
N ASP A 100 -1.91 -2.12 0.14
CA ASP A 100 -2.55 -1.52 1.31
C ASP A 100 -1.52 -0.99 2.30
N GLY A 101 -1.86 0.11 2.99
CA GLY A 101 -1.03 0.71 4.03
C GLY A 101 -0.20 1.91 3.60
N VAL A 102 -0.50 2.55 2.46
CA VAL A 102 0.18 3.80 2.04
C VAL A 102 0.13 4.89 3.12
N HIS A 103 -1.01 5.04 3.80
CA HIS A 103 -1.16 5.98 4.92
C HIS A 103 -0.25 5.61 6.11
N ARG A 104 -0.15 4.31 6.44
CA ARG A 104 0.77 3.81 7.49
C ARG A 104 2.22 4.07 7.11
N MET A 105 2.57 3.84 5.84
CA MET A 105 3.90 4.10 5.29
C MET A 105 4.26 5.59 5.37
N TYR A 106 3.32 6.47 5.02
CA TYR A 106 3.48 7.92 5.15
C TYR A 106 3.74 8.31 6.60
N ARG A 107 2.90 7.85 7.54
CA ARG A 107 3.08 8.12 8.97
C ARG A 107 4.44 7.63 9.47
N ALA A 108 4.83 6.41 9.10
CA ALA A 108 6.12 5.84 9.48
C ALA A 108 7.30 6.68 8.94
N MET A 109 7.22 7.14 7.70
CA MET A 109 8.20 8.07 7.13
C MET A 109 8.26 9.38 7.91
N THR A 110 7.10 9.99 8.22
CA THR A 110 7.01 11.24 8.97
C THR A 110 7.55 11.11 10.40
N GLU A 111 7.30 9.98 11.07
CA GLU A 111 7.81 9.70 12.42
C GLU A 111 9.24 9.15 12.44
N GLY A 112 9.89 8.96 11.28
CA GLY A 112 11.25 8.45 11.18
C GLY A 112 11.40 6.97 11.54
N ARG A 113 10.34 6.16 11.42
CA ARG A 113 10.43 4.70 11.59
C ARG A 113 11.11 4.08 10.36
N PRO A 114 12.13 3.21 10.54
CA PRO A 114 12.87 2.63 9.42
C PRO A 114 12.11 1.51 8.71
N THR A 115 11.26 0.77 9.45
CA THR A 115 10.54 -0.39 8.94
C THR A 115 9.10 -0.44 9.45
N LEU A 116 8.26 -1.18 8.70
CA LEU A 116 6.92 -1.58 9.12
C LEU A 116 6.75 -3.10 8.97
N PRO A 117 5.89 -3.74 9.79
CA PRO A 117 5.46 -5.10 9.53
C PRO A 117 4.68 -5.19 8.22
N ALA A 118 4.89 -6.25 7.46
CA ALA A 118 4.25 -6.46 6.17
C ALA A 118 3.85 -7.91 5.97
N HIS A 119 2.68 -8.08 5.35
CA HIS A 119 2.28 -9.33 4.72
C HIS A 119 2.62 -9.28 3.24
N VAL A 120 3.50 -10.18 2.80
CA VAL A 120 3.85 -10.35 1.39
C VAL A 120 2.99 -11.49 0.85
N LEU A 121 2.14 -11.18 -0.13
CA LEU A 121 1.35 -12.17 -0.85
C LEU A 121 2.23 -12.86 -1.89
N THR A 122 2.07 -14.17 -2.02
CA THR A 122 2.69 -14.94 -3.10
C THR A 122 2.08 -14.55 -4.46
N LEU A 123 2.70 -14.97 -5.56
CA LEU A 123 2.14 -14.81 -6.90
C LEU A 123 0.74 -15.44 -7.01
N ALA A 124 0.55 -16.63 -6.43
CA ALA A 124 -0.72 -17.34 -6.46
C ALA A 124 -1.81 -16.59 -5.69
N GLU A 125 -1.50 -16.12 -4.48
CA GLU A 125 -2.44 -15.31 -3.68
C GLU A 125 -2.73 -13.96 -4.31
N THR A 126 -1.73 -13.32 -4.93
CA THR A 126 -1.94 -12.07 -5.66
C THR A 126 -2.86 -12.27 -6.85
N ALA A 127 -2.77 -13.42 -7.53
CA ALA A 127 -3.64 -13.74 -8.66
C ALA A 127 -5.10 -13.98 -8.23
N THR A 128 -5.35 -14.53 -7.04
CA THR A 128 -6.74 -14.76 -6.58
C THR A 128 -7.45 -13.45 -6.27
N ILE A 129 -6.76 -12.46 -5.70
CA ILE A 129 -7.35 -11.18 -5.33
C ILE A 129 -7.48 -10.19 -6.51
N ARG A 130 -7.02 -10.55 -7.71
CA ARG A 130 -7.03 -9.67 -8.87
C ARG A 130 -8.35 -9.77 -9.64
N GLU A 131 -9.00 -8.63 -9.85
CA GLU A 131 -10.18 -8.47 -10.69
C GLU A 131 -9.79 -7.98 -12.10
N HIS A 132 -10.62 -8.33 -13.10
CA HIS A 132 -10.43 -8.02 -14.52
C HIS A 132 -10.96 -6.65 -14.92
#